data_AF-A0A6A4GS40-F1
#
_entry.id   AF-A0A6A4GS40-F1
#
_cell.length_a   1.000
_cell.length_b   1.000
_cell.length_c   1.000
_cell.angle_alpha   90.00
_cell.angle_beta   90.00
_cell.angle_gamma   90.00
#
_symmetry.space_group_name_H-M   'P 1'
#
loop_
_entity.id
_entity.type
_entity.pdbx_description
1 polymer ?
#
loop_
_entity_poly.entity_id
_entity_poly.type
_entity_poly.pdbx_seq_one_letter_code
_entity_poly.pdbx_strand_id
1 'polypeptide(L)'
;TQLTNFSGGKAVYPVYLMIGLGGNQICRPVCSLHIYELFYQSIAGVLVPIKKAGLKGSMMTSGNGKQWMGHSIISAYAANYPEQCLVMCTKYGTCPKC
;
A
#
# COMPACT_ATOMS: atom_id res chain seq x y z
N THR A 1 -1.82 7.07 14.00
CA THR A 1 -2.51 5.99 13.26
C THR A 1 -3.65 5.49 14.12
N GLN A 2 -4.89 5.64 13.64
CA GLN A 2 -6.08 5.26 14.40
C GLN A 2 -6.23 3.73 14.37
N LEU A 3 -6.44 3.13 15.54
CA LEU A 3 -6.66 1.69 15.70
C LEU A 3 -8.07 1.37 15.21
N THR A 4 -8.22 0.36 14.34
CA THR A 4 -9.55 -0.12 13.94
C THR A 4 -9.79 -1.48 14.60
N ASN A 5 -10.90 -1.58 15.36
CA ASN A 5 -11.33 -2.84 15.95
C ASN A 5 -12.20 -3.57 14.93
N PHE A 6 -11.73 -4.72 14.46
CA PHE A 6 -12.48 -5.57 13.54
C PHE A 6 -13.26 -6.64 14.34
N SER A 7 -14.33 -7.18 13.74
CA SER A 7 -15.14 -8.25 14.33
C SER A 7 -14.24 -9.39 14.86
N GLY A 8 -14.43 -9.76 16.14
CA GLY A 8 -13.63 -10.79 16.82
C GLY A 8 -12.55 -10.27 17.77
N GLY A 9 -12.59 -8.99 18.18
CA GLY A 9 -11.71 -8.44 19.23
C GLY A 9 -10.24 -8.25 18.81
N LYS A 10 -9.95 -8.32 17.49
CA LYS A 10 -8.60 -8.16 16.95
C LYS A 10 -8.35 -6.71 16.58
N ALA A 11 -7.24 -6.17 17.09
CA ALA A 11 -6.73 -4.87 16.72
C ALA A 11 -6.03 -4.93 15.35
N VAL A 12 -6.45 -4.07 14.44
CA VAL A 12 -5.97 -4.03 13.06
C VAL A 12 -5.32 -2.70 12.73
N TYR A 13 -4.21 -2.79 12.01
CA TYR A 13 -3.48 -1.66 11.44
C TYR A 13 -3.60 -1.66 9.92
N PRO A 14 -4.32 -0.70 9.33
CA PRO A 14 -4.36 -0.55 7.89
C PRO A 14 -3.02 -0.05 7.36
N VAL A 15 -2.49 -0.75 6.37
CA VAL A 15 -1.37 -0.34 5.54
C VAL A 15 -1.96 0.04 4.18
N TYR A 16 -1.86 1.32 3.83
CA TYR A 16 -2.39 1.84 2.57
C TYR A 16 -1.34 1.69 1.47
N LEU A 17 -1.70 1.03 0.38
CA LEU A 17 -0.90 0.91 -0.83
C LEU A 17 -1.58 1.67 -1.96
N MET A 18 -0.97 2.74 -2.45
CA MET A 18 -1.45 3.45 -3.64
C MET A 18 -0.86 2.81 -4.89
N ILE A 19 -1.73 2.30 -5.77
CA ILE A 19 -1.32 1.76 -7.06
C ILE A 19 -1.72 2.79 -8.12
N GLY A 20 -0.72 3.51 -8.62
CA GLY A 20 -0.94 4.52 -9.62
C GLY A 20 -1.09 3.91 -11.02
N LEU A 21 -2.30 3.93 -11.57
CA LEU A 21 -2.56 3.61 -12.97
C LEU A 21 -2.24 4.86 -13.81
N GLY A 22 -0.94 5.08 -14.06
CA GLY A 22 -0.47 6.21 -14.84
C GLY A 22 -0.73 6.00 -16.34
N GLY A 23 -1.68 6.74 -16.90
CA GLY A 23 -1.73 6.99 -18.34
C GLY A 23 -0.71 8.06 -18.71
N ASN A 24 0.49 7.66 -19.12
CA ASN A 24 1.35 8.50 -19.96
C ASN A 24 2.25 7.61 -20.82
N GLN A 25 2.33 8.00 -22.09
CA GLN A 25 2.69 7.20 -23.25
C GLN A 25 4.19 6.86 -23.31
N ILE A 26 4.57 5.62 -22.96
CA ILE A 26 5.76 4.99 -23.56
C ILE A 26 5.38 3.58 -23.98
N CYS A 27 4.53 3.48 -25.01
CA CYS A 27 4.42 2.26 -25.81
C CYS A 27 5.65 2.17 -26.73
N ARG A 28 6.72 1.54 -26.25
CA ARG A 28 7.56 0.73 -27.13
C ARG A 28 7.07 -0.71 -26.97
N PRO A 29 6.50 -1.35 -28.02
CA PRO A 29 5.69 -2.57 -27.88
C PRO A 29 6.44 -3.80 -27.36
N VAL A 30 7.77 -3.75 -27.21
CA VAL A 30 8.61 -4.90 -26.87
C VAL A 30 9.06 -4.91 -25.40
N CYS A 31 8.95 -3.79 -24.66
CA CYS A 31 9.45 -3.69 -23.27
C CYS A 31 8.35 -3.65 -22.19
N SER A 32 7.07 -3.81 -22.54
CA SER A 32 5.96 -3.64 -21.59
C SER A 32 5.87 -4.79 -20.57
N LEU A 33 5.92 -6.05 -21.01
CA LEU A 33 5.70 -7.21 -20.14
C LEU A 33 6.80 -7.38 -19.09
N HIS A 34 8.06 -7.17 -19.49
CA HIS A 34 9.20 -7.32 -18.59
C HIS A 34 9.18 -6.31 -17.44
N ILE A 35 8.72 -5.08 -17.73
CA ILE A 35 8.55 -4.04 -16.71
C ILE A 35 7.41 -4.41 -15.74
N TYR A 36 6.30 -4.96 -16.24
CA TYR A 36 5.22 -5.47 -15.39
C TYR A 36 5.69 -6.62 -14.50
N GLU A 37 6.49 -7.54 -15.04
CA GLU A 37 7.03 -8.67 -14.29
C GLU A 37 7.98 -8.22 -13.18
N LEU A 38 8.92 -7.32 -13.49
CA LEU A 38 9.83 -6.73 -12.49
C LEU A 38 9.07 -5.98 -11.40
N PHE A 39 8.03 -5.23 -11.78
CA PHE A 39 7.17 -4.52 -10.84
C PHE A 39 6.41 -5.49 -9.95
N TYR A 40 5.84 -6.55 -10.52
CA TYR A 40 5.14 -7.59 -9.79
C TYR A 40 6.06 -8.31 -8.80
N GLN A 41 7.26 -8.69 -9.22
CA GLN A 41 8.25 -9.32 -8.33
C GLN A 41 8.65 -8.40 -7.18
N SER A 42 8.86 -7.11 -7.47
CA SER A 42 9.20 -6.10 -6.45
C SER A 42 8.09 -5.94 -5.41
N ILE A 43 6.85 -5.78 -5.87
CA ILE A 43 5.69 -5.68 -4.97
C ILE A 43 5.47 -6.98 -4.21
N ALA A 44 5.61 -8.13 -4.85
CA ALA A 44 5.51 -9.42 -4.18
C ALA A 44 6.49 -9.53 -3.02
N GLY A 45 7.74 -9.09 -3.20
CA GLY A 45 8.74 -9.03 -2.12
C GLY A 45 8.30 -8.18 -0.92
N VAL A 46 7.70 -7.01 -1.18
CA VAL A 46 7.17 -6.12 -0.12
C VAL A 46 5.93 -6.70 0.57
N LEU A 47 5.07 -7.39 -0.17
CA LEU A 47 3.82 -7.96 0.36
C LEU A 47 4.03 -9.21 1.21
N VAL A 48 5.09 -9.98 0.99
CA VAL A 48 5.40 -11.21 1.77
C VAL A 48 5.44 -10.97 3.28
N PRO A 49 6.24 -10.03 3.83
CA PRO A 49 6.27 -9.77 5.26
C PRO A 49 4.94 -9.23 5.80
N ILE A 50 4.22 -8.43 5.00
CA ILE A 50 2.94 -7.85 5.42
C ILE A 50 1.85 -8.93 5.48
N LYS A 51 1.83 -9.88 4.53
CA LYS A 51 0.94 -11.05 4.56
C LYS A 51 1.22 -11.90 5.79
N LYS A 52 2.49 -12.11 6.13
CA LYS A 52 2.90 -12.83 7.35
C LYS A 52 2.42 -12.10 8.62
N ALA A 53 2.60 -10.78 8.68
CA ALA A 53 2.15 -9.94 9.78
C ALA A 53 0.61 -9.85 9.88
N GLY A 54 -0.10 -9.90 8.76
CA GLY A 54 -1.57 -9.94 8.73
C GLY A 54 -2.17 -11.26 9.21
N LEU A 55 -1.50 -12.39 8.91
CA LEU A 55 -1.99 -13.72 9.31
C LEU A 55 -1.61 -14.10 10.75
N LYS A 56 -0.34 -13.90 11.12
CA LYS A 56 0.18 -14.29 12.43
C LYS A 56 0.02 -13.18 13.48
N GLY A 57 -0.23 -11.94 13.03
CA GLY A 57 -0.04 -10.76 13.84
C GLY A 57 1.45 -10.46 14.08
N SER A 58 1.74 -9.22 14.44
CA SER A 58 3.06 -8.76 14.90
C SER A 58 2.91 -8.12 16.27
N MET A 59 3.88 -8.36 17.16
CA MET A 59 3.95 -7.63 18.42
C MET A 59 4.24 -6.16 18.12
N MET A 60 3.39 -5.29 18.62
CA MET A 60 3.53 -3.84 18.50
C MET A 60 3.59 -3.24 19.89
N THR A 61 4.51 -2.30 20.08
CA THR A 61 4.71 -1.59 21.35
C THR A 61 4.23 -0.16 21.19
N SER A 62 3.33 0.28 22.07
CA SER A 62 2.93 1.67 22.17
C SER A 62 4.05 2.55 22.71
N GLY A 63 3.94 3.87 22.51
CA GLY A 63 4.75 4.85 23.25
C GLY A 63 4.63 4.71 24.78
N ASN A 64 3.51 4.17 25.27
CA ASN A 64 3.25 3.92 26.69
C ASN A 64 3.81 2.56 27.20
N GLY A 65 4.66 1.87 26.41
CA GLY A 65 5.23 0.57 26.78
C GLY A 65 4.28 -0.63 26.73
N LYS A 66 2.97 -0.40 26.53
CA LYS A 66 1.98 -1.48 26.35
C LYS A 66 2.22 -2.21 25.04
N GLN A 67 2.29 -3.54 25.12
CA GLN A 67 2.43 -4.42 23.96
C GLN A 67 1.09 -5.07 23.59
N TRP A 68 0.85 -5.28 22.30
CA TRP A 68 -0.29 -6.05 21.80
C TRP A 68 0.03 -6.72 20.46
N MET A 69 -0.78 -7.71 20.10
CA MET A 69 -0.73 -8.36 18.79
C MET A 69 -1.54 -7.56 17.75
N GLY A 70 -0.84 -6.83 16.90
CA GLY A 70 -1.44 -6.08 15.80
C GLY A 70 -1.47 -6.89 14.51
N HIS A 71 -2.59 -6.88 13.80
CA HIS A 71 -2.71 -7.52 12.48
C HIS A 71 -2.66 -6.44 11.39
N SER A 72 -1.74 -6.59 10.44
CA SER A 72 -1.69 -5.68 9.28
C SER A 72 -2.75 -6.05 8.25
N ILE A 73 -3.60 -5.11 7.87
CA ILE A 73 -4.50 -5.25 6.72
C ILE A 73 -4.01 -4.32 5.62
N ILE A 74 -3.91 -4.85 4.41
CA ILE A 74 -3.52 -4.05 3.25
C ILE A 74 -4.79 -3.52 2.60
N SER A 75 -4.87 -2.20 2.45
CA SER A 75 -5.88 -1.53 1.65
C SER A 75 -5.20 -0.94 0.43
N ALA A 76 -5.50 -1.46 -0.76
CA ALA A 76 -4.99 -0.91 -2.01
C ALA A 76 -5.97 0.11 -2.59
N TYR A 77 -5.51 1.31 -2.87
CA TYR A 77 -6.28 2.32 -3.60
C TYR A 77 -5.71 2.44 -5.01
N ALA A 78 -6.49 1.97 -6.00
CA ALA A 78 -6.17 2.14 -7.41
C ALA A 78 -6.85 3.43 -7.89
N ALA A 79 -6.06 4.42 -8.28
CA ALA A 79 -6.55 5.70 -8.74
C ALA A 79 -5.89 6.10 -10.04
N ASN A 80 -6.63 6.81 -10.89
CA ASN A 80 -6.09 7.44 -12.09
C ASN A 80 -5.45 8.78 -11.73
N TYR A 81 -4.64 9.36 -12.63
CA TYR A 81 -3.86 10.59 -12.38
C TYR A 81 -4.61 11.74 -11.67
N PRO A 82 -5.86 12.12 -12.03
CA PRO A 82 -6.57 13.16 -11.28
C PRO A 82 -6.96 12.75 -9.85
N GLU A 83 -7.33 11.48 -9.63
CA GLU A 83 -7.71 10.94 -8.32
C GLU A 83 -6.48 10.78 -7.40
N GLN A 84 -5.32 10.43 -7.96
CA GLN A 84 -4.05 10.38 -7.22
C GLN A 84 -3.68 11.76 -6.67
N CYS A 85 -3.82 12.80 -7.50
CA CYS A 85 -3.54 14.18 -7.07
C CYS A 85 -4.49 14.63 -5.96
N LEU A 86 -5.75 14.20 -6.01
CA LEU A 86 -6.75 14.51 -4.99
C LEU A 86 -6.41 13.87 -3.64
N VAL A 87 -5.99 12.60 -3.62
CA VAL A 87 -5.63 11.89 -2.38
C VAL A 87 -4.31 12.36 -1.78
N MET A 88 -3.33 12.69 -2.61
CA MET A 88 -2.02 13.18 -2.15
C MET A 88 -2.03 14.67 -1.77
N CYS A 89 -3.17 15.36 -1.93
CA CYS A 89 -3.27 16.80 -1.77
C CYS A 89 -2.25 17.57 -2.65
N THR A 90 -1.89 17.04 -3.82
CA THR A 90 -0.96 17.69 -4.76
C THR A 90 -1.74 18.51 -5.79
N LYS A 91 -1.22 19.67 -6.19
CA LYS A 91 -1.87 20.51 -7.21
C LYS A 91 -2.01 19.76 -8.54
N TYR A 92 -3.16 19.89 -9.19
CA TYR A 92 -3.36 19.40 -10.55
C TYR A 92 -2.29 19.96 -11.49
N GLY A 93 -1.69 19.11 -12.31
CA GLY A 93 -0.59 19.47 -13.22
C GLY A 93 0.82 19.36 -12.63
N THR A 94 0.95 19.08 -11.33
CA THR A 94 2.24 18.68 -10.73
C THR A 94 2.30 17.16 -10.62
N CYS A 95 3.47 16.56 -10.83
CA CYS A 95 3.63 15.11 -10.73
C CYS A 95 3.42 14.70 -9.25
N PRO A 96 2.44 13.83 -8.93
CA PRO A 96 2.23 13.37 -7.54
C PRO A 96 3.36 12.47 -7.03
N LYS A 97 4.37 12.19 -7.87
CA LYS A 97 5.55 11.37 -7.56
C LYS A 97 6.83 12.18 -7.33
N CYS A 98 6.81 13.51 -7.53
CA CYS A 98 8.03 14.35 -7.54
C CYS A 98 8.04 15.34 -6.39
#